data_AF-A0A819Y697-F1
#
_entry.id   AF-A0A819Y697-F1
#
_cell.length_a   1.000
_cell.length_b   1.000
_cell.length_c   1.000
_cell.angle_alpha   90.00
_cell.angle_beta   90.00
_cell.angle_gamma   90.00
#
_symmetry.space_group_name_H-M   'P 1'
#
loop_
_entity.id
_entity.type
_entity.pdbx_description
1 polymer ?
#
loop_
_entity_poly.entity_id
_entity_poly.type
_entity_poly.pdbx_seq_one_letter_code
_entity_poly.pdbx_strand_id
1 'polypeptide(L)'
;MEHSFAQLMDLSDEIVMIILNKLDNVEVLYSLMNVSTRLNQIVQDSIFTTKITLMKSTDLTLTLPDAVLDRFCLKILPKIHHKIKWLNLESASMERILLVADYPNLRQLDIFINHEEPVLNLIGTRS
;
A
#
# COMPACT_ATOMS: atom_id res chain seq x y z
N MET A 1 1.26 5.88 -32.82
CA MET A 1 2.69 5.74 -32.48
C MET A 1 2.73 5.07 -31.12
N GLU A 2 2.70 3.74 -31.11
CA GLU A 2 2.61 2.91 -29.91
C GLU A 2 4.00 2.81 -29.29
N HIS A 3 4.29 3.65 -28.29
CA HIS A 3 5.50 3.46 -27.51
C HIS A 3 5.31 2.20 -26.67
N SER A 4 6.11 1.20 -27.01
CA SER A 4 5.95 -0.20 -26.66
C SER A 4 6.04 -0.45 -25.15
N PHE A 5 5.03 -1.12 -24.61
CA PHE A 5 5.08 -1.85 -23.32
C PHE A 5 6.22 -2.91 -23.27
N ALA A 6 6.90 -3.15 -24.41
CA ALA A 6 8.00 -4.10 -24.59
C ALA A 6 9.25 -3.79 -23.74
N GLN A 7 9.50 -2.55 -23.32
CA GLN A 7 10.79 -2.20 -22.72
C GLN A 7 11.03 -2.71 -21.30
N LEU A 8 9.98 -2.92 -20.48
CA LEU A 8 10.14 -3.45 -19.12
C LEU A 8 10.27 -4.98 -19.13
N MET A 9 9.56 -5.63 -20.05
CA MET A 9 9.51 -7.10 -20.13
C MET A 9 10.80 -7.71 -20.68
N ASP A 10 11.63 -6.92 -21.37
CA ASP A 10 12.93 -7.32 -21.90
C ASP A 10 14.07 -7.20 -20.87
N LEU A 11 13.84 -6.51 -19.75
CA LEU A 11 14.83 -6.36 -18.67
C LEU A 11 14.87 -7.63 -17.79
N SER A 12 16.01 -7.89 -17.15
CA SER A 12 16.11 -8.95 -16.14
C SER A 12 15.26 -8.63 -14.90
N ASP A 13 14.85 -9.66 -14.15
CA ASP A 13 14.04 -9.49 -12.94
C ASP A 13 14.70 -8.57 -11.91
N GLU A 14 16.02 -8.65 -11.78
CA GLU A 14 16.81 -7.80 -10.88
C GLU A 14 16.69 -6.32 -11.25
N ILE A 15 16.83 -5.97 -12.54
CA ILE A 15 16.71 -4.58 -12.99
C ILE A 15 15.28 -4.08 -12.78
N VAL A 16 14.28 -4.90 -13.12
CA VAL A 16 12.87 -4.54 -12.89
C VAL A 16 12.63 -4.29 -11.40
N MET A 17 13.14 -5.15 -10.52
CA MET A 17 12.97 -5.00 -9.08
C MET A 17 13.66 -3.74 -8.54
N ILE A 18 14.85 -3.40 -9.05
CA ILE A 18 15.54 -2.14 -8.71
C ILE A 18 14.68 -0.94 -9.10
N ILE A 19 14.08 -0.95 -10.29
CA ILE A 19 13.20 0.13 -10.76
C ILE A 19 11.96 0.24 -9.87
N LEU A 20 11.26 -0.87 -9.65
CA LEU A 20 10.02 -0.88 -8.87
C LEU A 20 10.25 -0.44 -7.42
N ASN A 21 11.37 -0.82 -6.80
CA ASN A 21 11.73 -0.42 -5.44
C ASN A 21 11.98 1.08 -5.26
N LYS A 22 12.05 1.86 -6.36
CA LYS A 22 12.12 3.33 -6.32
C LYS A 22 10.75 3.99 -6.34
N LEU A 23 9.69 3.24 -6.60
CA LEU A 23 8.32 3.72 -6.70
C LEU A 23 7.55 3.45 -5.42
N ASP A 24 6.37 4.09 -5.31
CA ASP A 24 5.44 3.82 -4.23
C ASP A 24 4.91 2.39 -4.32
N ASN A 25 5.05 1.63 -3.22
CA ASN A 25 4.71 0.21 -3.22
C ASN A 25 3.22 -0.04 -3.43
N VAL A 26 2.36 0.89 -3.00
CA VAL A 26 0.91 0.78 -3.16
C VAL A 26 0.52 1.00 -4.60
N GLU A 27 1.07 2.03 -5.23
CA GLU A 27 0.79 2.32 -6.64
C GLU A 27 1.27 1.19 -7.56
N VAL A 28 2.45 0.63 -7.28
CA VAL A 28 3.01 -0.50 -8.04
C VAL A 28 2.16 -1.76 -7.87
N LEU A 29 1.84 -2.14 -6.63
CA LEU A 29 0.99 -3.30 -6.37
C LEU A 29 -0.41 -3.11 -6.96
N TYR A 30 -0.98 -1.92 -6.84
CA TYR A 30 -2.25 -1.60 -7.48
C TYR A 30 -2.14 -1.72 -9.01
N SER A 31 -1.09 -1.19 -9.63
CA SER A 31 -1.02 -1.13 -11.09
C SER A 31 -0.60 -2.45 -11.73
N LEU A 32 0.36 -3.17 -11.15
CA LEU A 32 1.02 -4.31 -11.77
C LEU A 32 0.48 -5.66 -11.32
N MET A 33 -0.21 -5.71 -10.17
CA MET A 33 -0.71 -6.98 -9.68
C MET A 33 -1.88 -7.50 -10.54
N ASN A 34 -1.70 -8.73 -11.00
CA ASN A 34 -2.48 -9.47 -11.99
C ASN A 34 -2.31 -8.99 -13.44
N VAL A 35 -1.29 -8.19 -13.77
CA VAL A 35 -0.99 -7.80 -15.16
C VAL A 35 -0.29 -8.93 -15.93
N SER A 36 0.73 -9.56 -15.32
CA SER A 36 1.40 -10.72 -15.91
C SER A 36 1.93 -11.66 -14.83
N THR A 37 2.15 -12.93 -15.18
CA THR A 37 2.69 -13.93 -14.25
C THR A 37 4.07 -13.53 -13.73
N ARG A 38 4.94 -13.00 -14.61
CA ARG A 38 6.28 -12.54 -14.25
C ARG A 38 6.22 -11.35 -13.28
N LEU A 39 5.44 -10.33 -13.60
CA LEU A 39 5.30 -9.16 -12.72
C LEU A 39 4.68 -9.54 -11.38
N ASN A 40 3.71 -10.47 -11.36
CA ASN A 40 3.14 -10.99 -10.12
C ASN A 40 4.19 -11.61 -9.20
N GLN A 41 5.15 -12.36 -9.75
CA GLN A 41 6.23 -12.94 -8.97
C GLN A 41 7.12 -11.84 -8.38
N ILE A 42 7.48 -10.84 -9.20
CA ILE A 42 8.35 -9.73 -8.78
C ILE A 42 7.68 -8.88 -7.69
N VAL A 43 6.45 -8.41 -7.91
CA VAL A 43 5.78 -7.50 -6.95
C VAL A 43 5.32 -8.20 -5.67
N GLN A 44 5.22 -9.53 -5.68
CA GLN A 44 4.96 -10.31 -4.47
C GLN A 44 6.25 -10.76 -3.78
N ASP A 45 7.43 -10.47 -4.33
CA ASP A 45 8.68 -10.83 -3.67
C ASP A 45 8.80 -10.13 -2.32
N SER A 46 9.42 -10.81 -1.35
CA SER A 46 9.65 -10.27 -0.02
C SER A 46 10.42 -8.94 -0.07
N ILE A 47 11.37 -8.76 -0.99
CA ILE A 47 12.12 -7.51 -1.17
C ILE A 47 11.15 -6.33 -1.34
N PHE A 48 10.06 -6.54 -2.08
CA PHE A 48 9.05 -5.51 -2.35
C PHE A 48 7.99 -5.42 -1.25
N THR A 49 7.48 -6.55 -0.76
CA THR A 49 6.29 -6.57 0.11
C THR A 49 6.59 -6.52 1.60
N THR A 50 7.86 -6.53 2.01
CA THR A 50 8.20 -6.58 3.45
C THR A 50 7.77 -5.31 4.18
N LYS A 51 7.84 -4.15 3.52
CA LYS A 51 7.34 -2.87 4.03
C LYS A 51 6.28 -2.34 3.08
N ILE A 52 5.05 -2.16 3.58
CA ILE A 52 3.91 -1.63 2.83
C ILE A 52 3.44 -0.32 3.46
N THR A 53 3.22 0.70 2.64
CA THR A 53 2.77 2.03 3.08
C THR A 53 1.44 2.37 2.43
N LEU A 54 0.32 2.06 3.08
CA LEU A 54 -1.04 2.34 2.63
C LEU A 54 -1.45 3.79 2.92
N MET A 55 -0.68 4.73 2.37
CA MET A 55 -0.93 6.17 2.44
C MET A 55 -0.41 6.83 1.17
N LYS A 56 -0.96 8.00 0.82
CA LYS A 56 -0.47 8.75 -0.33
C LYS A 56 0.87 9.42 0.01
N SER A 57 1.90 9.18 -0.79
CA SER A 57 3.26 9.69 -0.56
C SER A 57 3.41 11.21 -0.79
N THR A 58 2.53 11.83 -1.58
CA THR A 58 2.81 13.14 -2.18
C THR A 58 2.00 14.32 -1.64
N ASP A 59 0.96 14.14 -0.83
CA ASP A 59 0.08 15.24 -0.44
C ASP A 59 -0.31 15.22 1.03
N LEU A 60 -0.68 16.39 1.55
CA LEU A 60 -1.25 16.65 2.89
C LEU A 60 -2.52 15.83 3.22
N THR A 61 -2.96 14.97 2.30
CA THR A 61 -4.06 14.02 2.46
C THR A 61 -3.47 12.61 2.54
N LEU A 62 -3.41 12.02 3.74
CA LEU A 62 -2.85 10.67 3.93
C LEU A 62 -3.77 9.55 3.42
N THR A 63 -4.93 9.89 2.85
CA THR A 63 -6.01 8.95 2.54
C THR A 63 -5.91 8.38 1.13
N LEU A 64 -5.95 7.05 1.05
CA LEU A 64 -6.09 6.34 -0.23
C LEU A 64 -7.53 6.42 -0.73
N PRO A 65 -7.77 6.57 -2.05
CA PRO A 65 -9.11 6.45 -2.61
C PRO A 65 -9.74 5.10 -2.27
N ASP A 66 -11.04 5.07 -1.97
CA ASP A 66 -11.76 3.84 -1.57
C ASP A 66 -11.59 2.69 -2.56
N ALA A 67 -11.61 2.97 -3.87
CA ALA A 67 -11.41 1.95 -4.90
C ALA A 67 -10.00 1.32 -4.85
N VAL A 68 -8.98 2.09 -4.46
CA VAL A 68 -7.61 1.58 -4.26
C VAL A 68 -7.59 0.70 -3.01
N LEU A 69 -8.17 1.17 -1.91
CA LEU A 69 -8.24 0.45 -0.66
C LEU A 69 -9.01 -0.86 -0.78
N ASP A 70 -10.17 -0.87 -1.46
CA ASP A 70 -10.97 -2.07 -1.72
C ASP A 70 -10.20 -3.10 -2.53
N ARG A 71 -9.50 -2.67 -3.58
CA ARG A 71 -8.65 -3.58 -4.36
C ARG A 71 -7.53 -4.15 -3.48
N PHE A 72 -6.96 -3.33 -2.60
CA PHE A 72 -5.95 -3.78 -1.66
C PHE A 72 -6.48 -4.87 -0.74
N CYS A 73 -7.59 -4.60 -0.08
CA CYS A 73 -8.26 -5.52 0.83
C CYS A 73 -8.68 -6.82 0.14
N LEU A 74 -9.31 -6.74 -1.03
CA LEU A 74 -9.94 -7.90 -1.64
C LEU A 74 -9.00 -8.72 -2.53
N LYS A 75 -7.95 -8.10 -3.10
CA LYS A 75 -7.12 -8.75 -4.12
C LYS A 75 -5.65 -8.83 -3.76
N ILE A 76 -5.11 -7.85 -3.03
CA ILE A 76 -3.66 -7.70 -2.80
C ILE A 76 -3.24 -8.30 -1.47
N LEU A 77 -3.80 -7.80 -0.36
CA LEU A 77 -3.48 -8.24 0.99
C LEU A 77 -3.56 -9.77 1.17
N PRO A 78 -4.60 -10.48 0.67
CA PRO A 78 -4.67 -11.93 0.79
C PRO A 78 -3.49 -12.69 0.17
N LYS A 79 -2.73 -12.08 -0.75
CA LYS A 79 -1.57 -12.71 -1.38
C LYS A 79 -0.25 -12.36 -0.71
N ILE A 80 -0.17 -11.23 0.00
CA ILE A 80 1.10 -10.69 0.51
C ILE A 80 1.15 -10.56 2.03
N HIS A 81 0.03 -10.68 2.75
CA HIS A 81 -0.05 -10.42 4.20
C HIS A 81 1.01 -11.16 5.02
N HIS A 82 1.29 -12.42 4.69
CA HIS A 82 2.29 -13.23 5.36
C HIS A 82 3.75 -12.76 5.12
N LYS A 83 4.00 -11.86 4.18
CA LYS A 83 5.34 -11.31 3.90
C LYS A 83 5.55 -9.95 4.54
N ILE A 84 4.48 -9.28 4.95
CA ILE A 84 4.53 -7.93 5.53
C ILE A 84 5.12 -8.00 6.93
N LYS A 85 6.18 -7.22 7.16
CA LYS A 85 6.81 -7.02 8.48
C LYS A 85 6.59 -5.60 9.01
N TRP A 86 6.48 -4.63 8.11
CA TRP A 86 6.20 -3.23 8.42
C TRP A 86 4.96 -2.79 7.65
N LEU A 87 3.93 -2.36 8.37
CA LEU A 87 2.70 -1.85 7.79
C LEU A 87 2.47 -0.42 8.28
N ASN A 88 2.42 0.52 7.35
CA ASN A 88 2.13 1.91 7.62
C ASN A 88 0.77 2.21 7.01
N LEU A 89 -0.17 2.74 7.78
CA LEU A 89 -1.54 3.01 7.31
C LEU A 89 -2.14 4.23 7.98
N GLU A 90 -3.13 4.81 7.34
CA GLU A 90 -3.95 5.88 7.92
C GLU A 90 -5.00 5.30 8.88
N SER A 91 -5.29 6.01 9.97
CA SER A 91 -6.30 5.64 10.97
C SER A 91 -7.67 5.36 10.36
N ALA A 92 -8.12 6.17 9.38
CA ALA A 92 -9.40 5.99 8.70
C ALA A 92 -9.49 4.66 7.93
N SER A 93 -8.35 4.12 7.49
CA SER A 93 -8.26 2.87 6.74
C SER A 93 -7.99 1.64 7.63
N MET A 94 -7.64 1.86 8.90
CA MET A 94 -7.11 0.84 9.81
C MET A 94 -8.03 -0.37 9.94
N GLU A 95 -9.30 -0.14 10.26
CA GLU A 95 -10.26 -1.23 10.50
C GLU A 95 -10.40 -2.11 9.26
N ARG A 96 -10.55 -1.50 8.08
CA ARG A 96 -10.66 -2.22 6.81
C ARG A 96 -9.42 -3.05 6.50
N ILE A 97 -8.22 -2.54 6.78
CA ILE A 97 -6.97 -3.25 6.47
C ILE A 97 -6.72 -4.38 7.48
N LEU A 98 -6.83 -4.09 8.77
CA LEU A 98 -6.45 -5.03 9.83
C LEU A 98 -7.45 -6.19 9.97
N LEU A 99 -8.71 -6.03 9.55
CA LEU A 99 -9.69 -7.11 9.58
C LEU A 99 -9.62 -8.07 8.38
N VAL A 100 -8.91 -7.70 7.32
CA VAL A 100 -8.89 -8.47 6.06
C VAL A 100 -8.01 -9.71 6.13
N ALA A 101 -6.94 -9.68 6.90
CA ALA A 101 -5.97 -10.75 6.95
C ALA A 101 -5.30 -10.84 8.32
N ASP A 102 -4.82 -12.03 8.66
CA ASP A 102 -3.87 -12.21 9.75
C ASP A 102 -2.46 -11.84 9.27
N TYR A 103 -1.68 -11.11 10.06
CA TYR A 103 -0.33 -10.68 9.66
C TYR A 103 0.73 -11.38 10.52
N PRO A 104 1.03 -12.67 10.25
CA PRO A 104 1.84 -13.50 11.15
C PRO A 104 3.28 -13.04 11.32
N ASN A 105 3.79 -12.23 10.38
CA ASN A 105 5.16 -11.72 10.38
C ASN A 105 5.25 -10.22 10.70
N LEU A 106 4.14 -9.58 11.08
CA LEU A 106 4.12 -8.16 11.40
C LEU A 106 4.96 -7.87 12.64
N ARG A 107 5.92 -6.97 12.49
CA ARG A 107 6.82 -6.53 13.57
C ARG A 107 6.57 -5.09 13.98
N GLN A 108 6.03 -4.30 13.06
CA GLN A 108 5.75 -2.88 13.30
C GLN A 108 4.51 -2.46 12.52
N LEU A 109 3.66 -1.70 13.21
CA LEU A 109 2.46 -1.09 12.71
C LEU A 109 2.51 0.40 13.05
N ASP A 110 2.61 1.24 12.03
CA ASP A 110 2.56 2.70 12.20
C ASP A 110 1.19 3.20 11.72
N ILE A 111 0.44 3.84 12.62
CA ILE A 111 -0.89 4.40 12.31
C ILE A 111 -0.78 5.92 12.31
N PHE A 112 -1.16 6.53 11.20
CA PHE A 112 -1.12 7.98 11.01
C PHE A 112 -2.51 8.56 11.13
N ILE A 113 -2.67 9.59 11.96
CA ILE A 113 -3.93 10.30 12.15
C ILE A 113 -3.90 11.52 11.24
N ASN A 114 -4.80 11.58 10.26
CA ASN A 114 -5.05 12.83 9.54
C ASN A 114 -5.61 13.85 10.53
N HIS A 115 -4.86 14.91 10.81
CA HIS A 115 -5.38 16.07 11.52
C HIS A 115 -6.20 16.93 10.55
N GLU A 116 -7.35 16.42 10.11
CA GLU A 116 -8.36 17.22 9.42
C GLU A 116 -9.56 17.43 10.37
N GLU A 117 -9.35 18.15 11.47
CA GLU A 117 -10.39 18.96 12.12
C GLU A 117 -9.77 19.92 13.15
N PRO A 118 -10.15 21.22 13.18
CA PRO A 118 -9.92 22.03 14.35
C PRO A 118 -10.77 21.44 15.48
N VAL A 119 -10.15 21.18 16.64
CA VAL A 119 -10.86 20.77 17.85
C VAL A 119 -11.96 21.79 18.13
N LEU A 120 -13.21 21.47 17.79
CA LEU A 120 -14.37 22.21 18.28
C LEU A 120 -14.39 22.03 19.80
N ASN A 121 -14.13 23.13 20.50
CA ASN A 121 -14.17 23.25 21.94
C ASN A 121 -15.43 22.59 22.52
N LEU A 122 -15.26 21.48 23.22
CA LEU A 122 -16.30 20.89 24.08
C LEU A 122 -15.81 20.83 25.53
N ILE A 123 -15.56 22.01 26.11
CA ILE A 123 -15.56 22.26 27.56
C ILE A 123 -15.87 23.76 27.74
N GLY A 124 -16.88 24.27 28.44
CA GLY A 124 -18.01 23.70 29.14
C GLY A 124 -18.82 24.89 29.69
N THR A 125 -20.11 25.01 29.35
CA THR A 125 -21.01 25.89 30.09
C THR A 125 -21.46 25.14 31.33
N ARG A 126 -20.72 25.34 32.43
CA ARG A 126 -21.26 25.06 33.76
C ARG A 126 -22.30 26.15 34.06
N SER A 127 -23.51 25.69 34.30
CA SER A 127 -24.62 26.43 34.93
C SER A 127 -24.22 26.99 36.30
#